data_AF-A0A6I0LSZ5-F1
#
_entry.id   AF-A0A6I0LSZ5-F1
#
_cell.length_a   1.000
_cell.length_b   1.000
_cell.length_c   1.000
_cell.angle_alpha   90.00
_cell.angle_beta   90.00
_cell.angle_gamma   90.00
#
_symmetry.space_group_name_H-M   'P 1'
#
loop_
_entity.id
_entity.type
_entity.pdbx_description
1 polymer ?
#
loop_
_entity_poly.entity_id
_entity_poly.type
_entity_poly.pdbx_seq_one_letter_code
_entity_poly.pdbx_strand_id
1 'polypeptide(L)'
;MAVTKAILEKWMVAQKRHRLSDMQVQMARELGLNPDKLGKIDNHRQEPWKTPLPQFIGNIYFKRFKREEPETVKPLKQILAELELKKRQSKKAKEERRKQQDTDSGTVND
;
A
#
# COMPACT_ATOMS: atom_id res chain seq x y z
N MET A 1 -6.17 7.22 4.62
CA MET A 1 -4.77 7.10 5.09
C MET A 1 -3.83 7.29 3.91
N ALA A 2 -2.84 8.18 4.01
CA ALA A 2 -1.83 8.31 2.97
C ALA A 2 -1.02 7.01 2.86
N VAL A 3 -0.92 6.45 1.67
CA VAL A 3 -0.18 5.20 1.42
C VAL A 3 1.31 5.56 1.34
N THR A 4 2.02 5.48 2.46
CA THR A 4 3.47 5.70 2.50
C THR A 4 4.21 4.39 2.21
N LYS A 5 5.47 4.52 1.74
CA LYS A 5 6.36 3.36 1.53
C LYS A 5 6.47 2.48 2.78
N ALA A 6 6.67 3.08 3.95
CA ALA A 6 6.76 2.36 5.22
C ALA A 6 5.49 1.57 5.56
N ILE A 7 4.31 2.13 5.28
CA ILE A 7 3.04 1.41 5.49
C ILE A 7 2.93 0.22 4.54
N LEU A 8 3.35 0.36 3.27
CA LEU A 8 3.34 -0.74 2.31
C LEU A 8 4.29 -1.87 2.71
N GLU A 9 5.49 -1.55 3.20
CA GLU A 9 6.44 -2.54 3.70
C GLU A 9 5.87 -3.33 4.89
N LYS A 10 5.18 -2.66 5.82
CA LYS A 10 4.45 -3.34 6.90
C LYS A 10 3.37 -4.29 6.37
N TRP A 11 2.63 -3.87 5.35
CA TRP A 11 1.66 -4.74 4.69
C TRP A 11 2.30 -5.95 4.02
N MET A 12 3.50 -5.83 3.43
CA MET A 12 4.22 -6.97 2.85
C MET A 12 4.64 -7.99 3.92
N VAL A 13 5.12 -7.50 5.06
CA VAL A 13 5.47 -8.36 6.20
C VAL A 13 4.23 -9.08 6.74
N ALA A 14 3.14 -8.33 6.93
CA ALA A 14 1.88 -8.89 7.41
C ALA A 14 1.28 -9.89 6.43
N GLN A 15 1.33 -9.61 5.12
CA GLN A 15 0.89 -10.50 4.05
C GLN A 15 1.60 -11.86 4.14
N LYS A 16 2.93 -11.85 4.24
CA LYS A 16 3.73 -13.08 4.37
C LYS A 16 3.45 -13.82 5.67
N ARG A 17 3.36 -13.09 6.79
CA ARG A 17 3.14 -13.67 8.13
C ARG A 17 1.79 -14.35 8.25
N HIS A 18 0.75 -13.71 7.75
CA HIS A 18 -0.65 -14.15 7.86
C HIS A 18 -1.15 -14.90 6.63
N ARG A 19 -0.25 -15.20 5.67
CA ARG A 19 -0.54 -15.94 4.43
C ARG A 19 -1.71 -15.33 3.64
N LEU A 20 -1.73 -14.01 3.54
CA LEU A 20 -2.76 -13.27 2.81
C LEU A 20 -2.42 -13.20 1.31
N SER A 21 -3.43 -13.29 0.45
CA SER A 21 -3.29 -12.97 -0.97
C SER A 21 -3.27 -11.45 -1.21
N ASP A 22 -2.80 -11.01 -2.38
CA ASP A 22 -2.85 -9.58 -2.75
C ASP A 22 -4.27 -9.02 -2.70
N MET A 23 -5.26 -9.84 -3.09
CA MET A 23 -6.68 -9.50 -3.00
C MET A 23 -7.12 -9.26 -1.55
N GLN A 24 -6.77 -10.16 -0.63
CA GLN A 24 -7.12 -10.03 0.78
C GLN A 24 -6.44 -8.84 1.44
N VAL A 25 -5.19 -8.54 1.06
CA VAL A 25 -4.49 -7.32 1.49
C VAL A 25 -5.21 -6.08 0.97
N GLN A 26 -5.65 -6.07 -0.28
CA GLN A 26 -6.42 -4.96 -0.85
C GLN A 26 -7.74 -4.76 -0.10
N MET A 27 -8.51 -5.82 0.12
CA MET A 27 -9.74 -5.79 0.93
C MET A 27 -9.48 -5.22 2.33
N ALA A 28 -8.45 -5.72 3.01
CA ALA A 28 -8.10 -5.28 4.36
C ALA A 28 -7.75 -3.78 4.41
N ARG A 29 -7.08 -3.26 3.38
CA ARG A 29 -6.75 -1.84 3.24
C ARG A 29 -7.99 -0.98 3.01
N GLU A 30 -8.91 -1.42 2.15
CA GLU A 30 -10.20 -0.73 1.89
C GLU A 30 -11.11 -0.74 3.12
N LEU A 31 -11.07 -1.82 3.90
CA LEU A 31 -11.76 -1.93 5.19
C LEU A 31 -11.16 -1.01 6.26
N GLY A 32 -9.96 -0.46 6.06
CA GLY A 32 -9.26 0.39 7.02
C GLY A 32 -8.58 -0.40 8.14
N LEU A 33 -8.29 -1.69 7.94
CA LEU A 33 -7.54 -2.50 8.89
C LEU A 33 -6.08 -2.01 8.97
N ASN A 34 -5.41 -2.37 10.07
CA ASN A 34 -4.03 -2.00 10.33
C ASN A 34 -3.15 -3.27 10.32
N PRO A 35 -2.06 -3.32 9.52
CA PRO A 35 -1.19 -4.48 9.42
C PRO A 35 -0.59 -4.89 10.76
N ASP A 36 -0.26 -3.93 11.63
CA ASP A 36 0.34 -4.19 12.95
C ASP A 36 -0.68 -4.81 13.94
N LYS A 37 -1.98 -4.61 13.69
CA LYS A 37 -3.06 -5.11 14.55
C LYS A 37 -3.61 -6.46 14.09
N LEU A 38 -3.23 -6.94 12.91
CA LEU A 38 -3.73 -8.21 12.36
C LEU A 38 -3.40 -9.41 13.25
N GLY A 39 -2.27 -9.40 13.96
CA GLY A 39 -1.91 -10.48 14.88
C GLY A 39 -2.91 -10.70 16.04
N LYS A 40 -3.65 -9.66 16.47
CA LYS A 40 -4.71 -9.81 17.49
C LYS A 40 -5.96 -10.48 16.92
N ILE A 41 -6.19 -10.31 15.62
CA ILE A 41 -7.35 -10.86 14.90
C ILE A 41 -7.03 -12.29 14.45
N ASP A 42 -5.79 -12.54 14.03
CA ASP A 42 -5.29 -13.84 13.59
C ASP A 42 -4.95 -14.78 14.76
N ASN A 43 -5.89 -14.93 15.70
CA ASN A 43 -5.76 -15.82 16.86
C ASN A 43 -6.49 -17.17 16.66
N HIS A 44 -6.89 -17.49 15.43
CA HIS A 44 -7.72 -18.66 15.12
C HIS A 44 -7.06 -20.00 15.48
N ARG A 45 -5.73 -20.04 15.64
CA ARG A 45 -5.00 -21.26 16.08
C ARG A 45 -5.13 -21.53 17.57
N GLN A 46 -5.34 -20.50 18.39
CA GLN A 46 -5.55 -20.64 19.84
C GLN A 46 -7.04 -20.74 20.17
N GLU A 47 -7.89 -20.10 19.37
CA GLU A 47 -9.34 -20.13 19.48
C GLU A 47 -9.94 -20.73 18.20
N PRO A 48 -10.13 -22.07 18.13
CA PRO A 48 -10.57 -22.76 16.91
C PRO A 48 -11.97 -22.33 16.42
N TRP A 49 -12.78 -21.75 17.30
CA TRP A 49 -14.09 -21.18 16.95
C TRP A 49 -13.98 -19.87 16.17
N LYS A 50 -12.80 -19.23 16.11
CA LYS A 50 -12.59 -18.02 15.32
C LYS A 50 -12.33 -18.38 13.86
N THR A 51 -12.97 -17.64 12.98
CA THR A 51 -12.72 -17.73 11.54
C THR A 51 -11.27 -17.35 11.23
N PRO A 52 -10.55 -18.06 10.35
CA PRO A 52 -9.20 -17.67 9.97
C PRO A 52 -9.19 -16.27 9.34
N LEU A 53 -8.09 -15.53 9.53
CA LEU A 53 -8.00 -14.13 9.12
C LEU A 53 -8.36 -13.87 7.63
N PRO A 54 -7.94 -14.70 6.66
CA PRO A 54 -8.33 -14.52 5.26
C PRO A 54 -9.85 -14.50 5.03
N GLN A 55 -10.57 -15.46 5.63
CA GLN A 55 -12.01 -15.59 5.54
C GLN A 55 -12.72 -14.48 6.33
N PHE A 56 -12.17 -14.08 7.48
CA PHE A 56 -12.68 -12.95 8.25
C PHE A 56 -12.67 -11.64 7.43
N ILE A 57 -11.59 -11.37 6.70
CA ILE A 57 -11.47 -10.21 5.83
C ILE A 57 -12.56 -10.26 4.74
N GLY A 58 -12.70 -11.39 4.04
CA GLY A 58 -13.73 -11.55 2.99
C GLY A 58 -15.15 -11.36 3.52
N ASN A 59 -15.47 -11.93 4.68
CA ASN A 59 -16.80 -11.83 5.29
C ASN A 59 -17.17 -10.37 5.63
N ILE A 60 -16.24 -9.59 6.20
CA ILE A 60 -16.50 -8.19 6.50
C ILE A 60 -16.55 -7.35 5.23
N TYR A 61 -15.69 -7.67 4.25
CA TYR A 61 -15.69 -7.01 2.96
C TYR A 61 -17.05 -7.13 2.27
N PHE A 62 -17.57 -8.35 2.14
CA PHE A 62 -18.89 -8.61 1.59
C PHE A 62 -20.00 -7.90 2.36
N LYS A 63 -19.96 -7.93 3.70
CA LYS A 63 -20.98 -7.25 4.53
C LYS A 63 -21.05 -5.75 4.24
N ARG A 64 -19.90 -5.09 4.08
CA ARG A 64 -19.77 -3.63 3.91
C ARG A 64 -20.00 -3.17 2.46
N PHE A 65 -19.42 -3.88 1.50
CA PHE A 65 -19.40 -3.46 0.10
C PHE A 65 -20.37 -4.23 -0.80
N LYS A 66 -20.98 -5.32 -0.30
CA LYS A 66 -21.87 -6.22 -1.06
C LYS A 66 -21.21 -6.78 -2.33
N ARG A 67 -19.90 -7.00 -2.27
CA ARG A 67 -19.06 -7.56 -3.34
C ARG A 67 -18.14 -8.62 -2.75
N GLU A 68 -17.86 -9.66 -3.52
CA GLU A 68 -16.95 -10.72 -3.09
C GLU A 68 -15.48 -10.34 -3.29
N GLU A 69 -15.18 -9.46 -4.24
CA GLU A 69 -13.83 -9.04 -4.59
C GLU A 69 -13.74 -7.51 -4.80
N PRO A 70 -12.56 -6.90 -4.59
CA PRO A 70 -12.31 -5.52 -4.95
C PRO A 70 -12.35 -5.31 -6.47
N GLU A 71 -12.80 -4.13 -6.88
CA GLU A 71 -12.88 -3.76 -8.30
C GLU A 71 -11.51 -3.69 -8.98
N THR A 72 -10.45 -3.41 -8.22
CA THR A 72 -9.08 -3.47 -8.73
C THR A 72 -8.16 -3.97 -7.65
N VAL A 73 -7.46 -5.07 -7.93
CA VAL A 73 -6.40 -5.59 -7.08
C VAL A 73 -5.06 -5.04 -7.56
N LYS A 74 -4.45 -4.15 -6.76
CA LYS A 74 -3.09 -3.65 -7.01
C LYS A 74 -2.11 -4.33 -6.04
N PRO A 75 -1.25 -5.24 -6.52
CA PRO A 75 -0.25 -5.89 -5.68
C PRO A 75 0.66 -4.86 -5.00
N LEU A 76 1.07 -5.13 -3.76
CA LEU A 76 1.91 -4.18 -2.98
C LEU A 76 3.21 -3.84 -3.70
N LYS A 77 3.82 -4.83 -4.38
CA LYS A 77 5.05 -4.65 -5.16
C LYS A 77 4.88 -3.63 -6.28
N GLN A 78 3.74 -3.67 -6.97
CA GLN A 78 3.43 -2.73 -8.06
C GLN A 78 3.28 -1.31 -7.51
N ILE A 79 2.53 -1.14 -6.42
CA ILE A 79 2.34 0.18 -5.79
C ILE A 79 3.68 0.75 -5.32
N LEU A 80 4.56 -0.09 -4.77
CA LEU A 80 5.88 0.35 -4.34
C LEU A 80 6.74 0.84 -5.52
N ALA A 81 6.74 0.09 -6.64
CA ALA A 81 7.45 0.48 -7.85
C ALA A 81 6.93 1.80 -8.45
N GLU A 82 5.60 1.98 -8.49
CA GLU A 82 4.95 3.23 -8.94
C GLU A 82 5.39 4.43 -8.07
N LEU A 83 5.43 4.25 -6.75
CA LEU A 83 5.89 5.28 -5.81
C LEU A 83 7.37 5.65 -6.02
N GLU A 84 8.23 4.67 -6.24
CA GLU A 84 9.67 4.91 -6.48
C GLU A 84 9.92 5.60 -7.81
N LEU A 85 9.20 5.20 -8.87
CA LEU A 85 9.28 5.84 -10.18
C LEU A 85 8.84 7.30 -10.10
N LYS A 86 7.70 7.58 -9.47
CA LYS A 86 7.19 8.95 -9.28
C LYS A 86 8.18 9.81 -8.49
N LYS A 87 8.80 9.26 -7.45
CA LYS A 87 9.84 9.96 -6.66
C LYS A 87 11.10 10.25 -7.49
N ARG A 88 11.49 9.34 -8.39
CA ARG A 88 12.63 9.55 -9.30
C ARG A 88 12.33 10.63 -10.34
N GLN A 89 11.14 10.61 -10.92
CA GLN A 89 10.68 11.62 -11.88
C GLN A 89 10.63 13.01 -11.23
N SER A 90 10.05 13.12 -10.03
CA SER A 90 10.00 14.40 -9.32
C SER A 90 11.38 14.95 -8.98
N LYS A 91 12.35 14.08 -8.66
CA LYS A 91 13.75 14.49 -8.43
C LYS A 91 14.41 15.01 -9.70
N LYS A 92 14.27 14.28 -10.82
CA LYS A 92 14.81 14.70 -12.13
C LYS A 92 14.23 16.04 -12.58
N ALA A 93 12.91 16.19 -12.53
CA ALA A 93 12.24 17.43 -12.89
C ALA A 93 12.72 18.62 -12.02
N LYS A 94 12.94 18.40 -10.72
CA LYS A 94 13.48 19.44 -9.82
C LYS A 94 14.93 19.82 -10.16
N GLU A 95 15.76 18.86 -10.56
CA GLU A 95 17.15 19.10 -10.97
C GLU A 95 17.22 19.84 -12.31
N GLU A 96 16.41 19.44 -13.29
CA GLU A 96 16.29 20.13 -14.58
C GLU A 96 15.84 21.58 -14.40
N ARG A 97 14.86 21.83 -13.51
CA ARG A 97 14.40 23.18 -13.18
C ARG A 97 15.50 24.04 -12.54
N ARG A 98 16.36 23.46 -11.70
CA ARG A 98 17.50 24.15 -11.10
C ARG A 98 18.54 24.53 -12.15
N LYS A 99 18.90 23.58 -13.03
CA LYS A 99 19.83 23.84 -14.14
C LYS A 99 19.35 24.95 -15.05
N GLN A 100 18.05 24.98 -15.39
CA GLN A 100 17.46 26.05 -16.20
C GLN A 100 17.53 27.43 -15.51
N GLN A 101 17.31 27.48 -14.20
CA GLN A 101 17.42 28.73 -13.42
C GLN A 101 18.86 29.24 -13.35
N ASP A 102 19.83 28.34 -13.15
CA ASP A 102 21.24 28.71 -13.12
C ASP A 102 21.71 29.23 -14.48
N THR A 103 21.27 28.62 -15.59
CA THR A 103 21.59 29.10 -16.95
C THR A 103 20.96 30.45 -17.28
N ASP A 104 19.70 30.69 -16.88
CA ASP A 104 18.97 31.94 -17.17
C ASP A 104 19.56 33.12 -16.39
N SER A 105 20.05 32.89 -15.16
CA SER A 105 20.73 33.90 -14.34
C SER A 105 22.12 34.32 -14.83
N GLY A 106 22.75 33.52 -15.70
CA GLY A 106 24.07 33.80 -16.27
C GLY A 106 24.04 34.65 -17.54
N THR A 107 22.87 34.81 -18.19
CA THR A 107 22.74 35.49 -19.49
C THR A 107 22.41 36.99 -19.38
N VAL A 108 22.20 37.54 -18.18
CA VAL A 108 21.74 38.95 -17.98
C VAL A 108 22.89 39.94 -17.70
N ASN A 109 24.16 39.52 -17.72
CA ASN A 109 25.32 40.40 -17.48
C ASN A 109 26.28 40.48 -18.68
N ASP A 110 25.77 40.82 -19.87
CA ASP A 110 26.60 41.26 -21.02
C ASP A 110 26.20 42.69 -21.43
#